data_AF-A0A9X3F0R3-F1
#
_entry.id   AF-A0A9X3F0R3-F1
#
_cell.length_a   1.000
_cell.length_b   1.000
_cell.length_c   1.000
_cell.angle_alpha   90.00
_cell.angle_beta   90.00
_cell.angle_gamma   90.00
#
_symmetry.space_group_name_H-M   'P 1'
#
loop_
_entity.id
_entity.type
_entity.pdbx_description
1 polymer ?
#
loop_
_entity_poly.entity_id
_entity_poly.type
_entity_poly.pdbx_seq_one_letter_code
_entity_poly.pdbx_strand_id
1 'polypeptide(L)' 'MVVRTHVRARARATGRELDFPILQTITVEEGRIAEVHPFYWDTAAIARACAPAGSAA' A
#
# COMPACT_ATOMS: atom_id res chain seq x y z
N MET A 1 10.50 -0.98 -14.55
CA MET A 1 9.52 -2.04 -14.91
C MET A 1 8.16 -1.74 -14.29
N VAL A 2 7.04 -2.19 -14.86
CA VAL A 2 5.71 -2.08 -14.22
C VAL A 2 5.37 -3.41 -13.55
N VAL A 3 4.95 -3.36 -12.28
CA VAL A 3 4.59 -4.54 -11.47
C VAL A 3 3.19 -4.34 -10.91
N ARG A 4 2.37 -5.39 -11.01
CA ARG A 4 1.09 -5.48 -10.29
C ARG A 4 1.27 -6.43 -9.11
N THR A 5 1.06 -5.92 -7.90
CA THR A 5 1.14 -6.71 -6.66
C THR A 5 -0.24 -6.81 -6.05
N HIS A 6 -0.61 -8.00 -5.58
CA HIS A 6 -1.81 -8.20 -4.77
C HIS A 6 -1.40 -8.20 -3.30
N VAL A 7 -1.86 -7.22 -2.54
CA VAL A 7 -1.48 -7.03 -1.13
C VAL A 7 -2.56 -7.63 -0.24
N ARG A 8 -2.12 -8.43 0.74
CA ARG A 8 -2.93 -8.86 1.89
C ARG A 8 -2.23 -8.42 3.16
N ALA A 9 -2.86 -7.56 3.93
CA ALA A 9 -2.26 -6.93 5.10
C ALA A 9 -3.28 -6.73 6.22
N ARG A 10 -2.77 -6.52 7.44
CA ARG A 10 -3.57 -6.14 8.60
C ARG A 10 -3.02 -4.85 9.20
N ALA A 11 -3.85 -3.83 9.32
CA ALA A 11 -3.50 -2.60 9.99
C ALA A 11 -3.27 -2.87 11.49
N ARG A 12 -2.03 -2.72 11.97
CA ARG A 12 -1.67 -3.06 13.36
C ARG A 12 -2.47 -2.28 14.41
N ALA A 13 -2.70 -0.99 14.16
CA ALA A 13 -3.37 -0.10 15.11
C ALA A 13 -4.86 -0.44 15.31
N THR A 14 -5.52 -0.98 14.29
CA THR A 14 -6.97 -1.17 14.28
C THR A 14 -7.39 -2.63 14.16
N GLY A 15 -6.44 -3.51 13.83
CA GLY A 15 -6.70 -4.91 13.50
C GLY A 15 -7.45 -5.13 12.19
N ARG A 16 -7.76 -4.09 11.40
CA ARG A 16 -8.55 -4.22 10.16
C ARG A 16 -7.72 -4.83 9.05
N GLU A 17 -8.33 -5.73 8.30
CA GLU A 17 -7.71 -6.37 7.15
C GLU A 17 -7.86 -5.52 5.89
N LEU A 18 -6.87 -5.64 5.01
CA LEU A 18 -6.75 -4.96 3.74
C LEU A 18 -6.37 -5.99 2.67
N ASP A 19 -7.18 -6.08 1.62
CA ASP A 19 -6.94 -6.92 0.45
C ASP A 19 -7.16 -6.04 -0.79
N PHE A 20 -6.08 -5.72 -1.52
CA PHE A 20 -6.14 -4.78 -2.64
C PHE A 20 -4.98 -4.96 -3.62
N PRO A 21 -5.17 -4.65 -4.91
CA PRO A 21 -4.08 -4.57 -5.87
C PRO A 21 -3.37 -3.21 -5.80
N ILE A 22 -2.08 -3.20 -6.12
CA ILE A 22 -1.30 -1.98 -6.37
C ILE A 22 -0.53 -2.11 -7.69
N LEU A 23 -0.56 -1.06 -8.52
CA LEU A 23 0.38 -0.90 -9.64
C LEU A 23 1.50 0.04 -9.22
N GLN A 24 2.72 -0.36 -9.55
CA GLN A 24 3.94 0.36 -9.22
C GLN A 24 4.97 0.23 -10.33
N THR A 25 5.87 1.20 -10.41
CA THR A 25 7.11 1.07 -11.15
C THR A 25 8.25 0.78 -10.19
N ILE A 26 9.12 -0.14 -10.59
CA ILE A 26 10.35 -0.46 -9.87
C ILE A 26 11.53 -0.20 -10.80
N THR A 27 12.51 0.55 -10.30
CA THR A 27 13.80 0.77 -10.96
C THR A 27 14.84 -0.10 -10.28
N VAL A 28 15.61 -0.85 -11.06
CA VAL A 28 16.67 -1.73 -10.55
C VAL A 28 17.99 -1.30 -11.19
N GLU A 29 18.97 -1.01 -10.36
CA GLU A 29 20.33 -0.60 -10.74
C GLU A 29 21.33 -1.49 -10.01
N GLU A 30 22.33 -2.00 -10.73
CA GLU A 30 23.36 -2.90 -10.17
C GLU A 30 22.78 -4.09 -9.38
N GLY A 31 21.64 -4.62 -9.85
CA GLY A 31 20.95 -5.75 -9.22
C GLY A 31 20.20 -5.43 -7.92
N ARG A 32 20.06 -4.14 -7.56
CA ARG A 32 19.33 -3.66 -6.38
C ARG A 32 18.18 -2.76 -6.77
N ILE A 33 17.11 -2.75 -5.97
CA ILE A 33 16.01 -1.80 -6.16
C ILE A 33 16.51 -0.41 -5.81
N ALA A 34 16.54 0.48 -6.80
CA ALA A 34 16.90 1.89 -6.66
C ALA A 34 15.67 2.75 -6.32
N GLU A 35 14.50 2.40 -6.86
CA GLU A 35 13.25 3.14 -6.63
C GLU A 35 12.02 2.22 -6.67
N VAL A 36 11.02 2.55 -5.84
CA VAL A 36 9.66 2.02 -5.92
C VAL A 36 8.67 3.19 -5.95
N HIS A 37 7.86 3.27 -7.01
CA HIS A 37 6.86 4.31 -7.18
C HIS A 37 5.46 3.71 -7.43
N PRO A 38 4.59 3.63 -6.39
CA PRO A 38 3.22 3.16 -6.53
C PRO A 38 2.27 4.26 -7.01
N PHE A 39 1.35 3.94 -7.95
CA PHE A 39 0.47 4.96 -8.55
C PHE A 39 -1.00 4.55 -8.76
N TYR A 40 -1.38 3.27 -8.70
CA TYR A 40 -2.80 2.89 -8.62
C TYR A 40 -3.10 2.03 -7.38
N TRP A 41 -3.68 2.66 -6.36
CA TRP A 41 -4.20 2.05 -5.14
C TRP A 41 -5.19 3.00 -4.45
N ASP A 42 -6.08 2.46 -3.62
CA ASP A 42 -7.06 3.26 -2.86
C ASP A 42 -6.43 3.80 -1.57
N THR A 43 -5.83 4.98 -1.67
CA THR A 43 -5.23 5.68 -0.53
C THR A 43 -6.23 5.99 0.59
N ALA A 44 -7.49 6.24 0.24
CA ALA A 44 -8.54 6.55 1.21
C ALA A 44 -8.95 5.30 2.01
N ALA A 45 -9.04 4.13 1.38
CA ALA A 45 -9.26 2.87 2.08
C ALA A 45 -8.15 2.56 3.09
N ILE A 46 -6.90 2.84 2.73
CA ILE A 46 -5.75 2.65 3.61
C ILE A 46 -5.79 3.62 4.78
N ALA A 47 -6.04 4.91 4.52
CA ALA A 47 -6.19 5.91 5.56
C ALA A 47 -7.30 5.52 6.54
N ARG A 48 -8.48 5.10 6.03
CA ARG A 48 -9.59 4.63 6.86
C ARG A 48 -9.18 3.42 7.69
N ALA A 49 -8.54 2.41 7.10
CA ALA A 49 -8.14 1.20 7.79
C ALA A 49 -7.13 1.47 8.91
N CYS A 50 -6.23 2.43 8.72
CA CYS A 50 -5.24 2.81 9.72
C CYS A 50 -5.76 3.79 10.79
N ALA A 51 -6.84 4.52 10.51
CA ALA A 51 -7.40 5.50 11.46
C ALA A 51 -7.97 4.81 12.72
N PRO A 52 -7.56 5.23 13.93
CA PRO A 52 -8.14 4.74 15.19
C PRO A 52 -9.65 4.90 15.22
N ALA A 53 -10.36 3.97 15.86
CA ALA A 53 -11.78 4.14 16.11
C ALA A 53 -11.98 5.32 17.08
N GLY A 54 -12.39 6.47 16.55
CA GLY A 54 -12.57 7.72 17.31
C GLY A 54 -11.99 8.97 16.67
N SER A 55 -11.18 8.84 15.60
CA SER A 55 -10.72 9.97 14.80
C SER A 55 -11.80 10.42 13.81
N ALA A 56 -12.87 11.02 14.32
CA ALA A 56 -13.74 11.87 13.50
C ALA A 56 -13.28 13.32 13.70
N ALA A 57 -12.72 13.91 12.65
CA ALA A 57 -12.59 15.35 12.46
C ALA A 57 -13.12 15.67 11.07
#